data_AF-A0A9J7G7E7-F1
#
_entry.id   AF-A0A9J7G7E7-F1
#
_cell.length_a   1.000
_cell.length_b   1.000
_cell.length_c   1.000
_cell.angle_alpha   90.00
_cell.angle_beta   90.00
_cell.angle_gamma   90.00
#
_symmetry.space_group_name_H-M   'P 1'
#
loop_
_entity.id
_entity.type
_entity.pdbx_description
1 polymer ?
#
loop_
_entity_poly.entity_id
_entity_poly.type
_entity_poly.pdbx_seq_one_letter_code
_entity_poly.pdbx_strand_id
1 'polypeptide(L)'
;MKRTAMLWKVSLLVAMVVMGTHIWTIDKEFVDITKDLDYFVASVEFAVTQFNDNNPEENTYRLLEVGRAQKKTWTMIFLMDLEMGRTICKKHDENLSNCPLLQGSGEKKVNCVFQVDARPWFSHFSILNSTCVPT
;
A
#
# COMPACT_ATOMS: atom_id res chain seq x y z
N MET A 1 48.36 -28.60 -16.87
CA MET A 1 47.81 -27.28 -17.22
C MET A 1 46.30 -27.37 -17.49
N LYS A 2 45.46 -27.63 -16.46
CA LYS A 2 43.97 -27.71 -16.60
C LYS A 2 43.19 -27.25 -15.34
N ARG A 3 43.83 -27.08 -14.18
CA ARG A 3 43.17 -26.72 -12.91
C ARG A 3 42.75 -25.26 -12.80
N THR A 4 43.53 -24.33 -13.37
CA THR A 4 43.26 -22.88 -13.31
C THR A 4 42.02 -22.46 -14.12
N ALA A 5 41.73 -23.14 -15.23
CA ALA A 5 40.57 -22.88 -16.07
C ALA A 5 39.23 -23.27 -15.41
N MET A 6 39.23 -24.28 -14.53
CA MET A 6 38.05 -24.67 -13.74
C MET A 6 37.75 -23.65 -12.63
N LEU A 7 38.78 -23.17 -11.92
CA LEU A 7 38.62 -22.24 -10.80
C LEU A 7 38.02 -20.89 -11.23
N TRP A 8 38.47 -20.32 -12.36
CA TRP A 8 37.91 -19.05 -12.86
C TRP A 8 36.43 -19.17 -13.23
N LYS A 9 36.04 -20.28 -13.87
CA LYS A 9 34.64 -20.54 -14.23
C LYS A 9 33.76 -20.70 -12.99
N VAL A 10 34.26 -21.39 -11.96
CA VAL A 10 33.55 -21.52 -10.67
C VAL A 10 33.40 -20.15 -9.99
N SER A 11 34.47 -19.34 -9.91
CA SER A 11 34.38 -18.00 -9.35
C SER A 11 33.42 -17.09 -10.12
N LEU A 12 33.39 -17.17 -11.46
CA LEU A 12 32.48 -16.39 -12.30
C LEU A 12 31.01 -16.79 -12.07
N LEU A 13 30.74 -18.09 -11.97
CA LEU A 13 29.41 -18.63 -11.66
C LEU A 13 28.95 -18.20 -10.27
N VAL A 14 29.83 -18.30 -9.26
CA VAL A 14 29.52 -17.84 -7.89
C VAL A 14 29.22 -16.35 -7.88
N ALA A 15 30.02 -15.52 -8.56
CA ALA A 15 29.77 -14.08 -8.65
C ALA A 15 28.43 -13.77 -9.33
N MET A 16 28.08 -14.46 -10.42
CA MET A 16 26.78 -14.30 -11.09
C MET A 16 25.60 -14.71 -10.20
N VAL A 17 25.73 -15.82 -9.46
CA VAL A 17 24.70 -16.25 -8.51
C VAL A 17 24.54 -15.22 -7.39
N VAL A 18 25.64 -14.76 -6.78
CA VAL A 18 25.62 -13.75 -5.72
C VAL A 18 24.97 -12.45 -6.23
N MET A 19 25.38 -11.96 -7.41
CA MET A 19 24.80 -10.76 -8.01
C MET A 19 23.30 -10.92 -8.30
N GLY A 20 22.90 -12.06 -8.87
CA GLY A 20 21.50 -12.37 -9.15
C GLY A 20 20.64 -12.43 -7.88
N THR A 21 21.17 -13.00 -6.79
CA THR A 21 20.47 -13.03 -5.50
C THR A 21 20.27 -11.62 -4.92
N HIS A 22 21.27 -10.74 -5.01
CA HIS A 22 21.17 -9.36 -4.53
C HIS A 22 20.11 -8.55 -5.29
N ILE A 23 20.05 -8.68 -6.62
CA ILE A 23 19.04 -8.00 -7.44
C ILE A 23 17.63 -8.47 -7.03
N TRP A 24 17.44 -9.78 -6.88
CA TRP A 24 16.13 -10.34 -6.54
C TRP A 24 15.63 -9.95 -5.14
N THR A 25 16.54 -9.78 -4.17
CA THR A 25 16.18 -9.31 -2.83
C THR A 25 15.73 -7.85 -2.84
N ILE A 26 16.39 -6.99 -3.62
CA ILE A 26 16.08 -5.55 -3.73
C ILE A 26 14.67 -5.35 -4.31
N ASP A 27 14.30 -6.13 -5.33
CA ASP A 27 12.96 -6.05 -5.95
C ASP A 27 11.80 -6.43 -5.00
N LYS A 28 12.10 -7.07 -3.87
CA LYS A 28 11.09 -7.45 -2.87
C LYS A 28 11.01 -6.49 -1.69
N GLU A 29 11.93 -5.56 -1.57
CA GLU A 29 12.00 -4.67 -0.43
C GLU A 29 10.97 -3.54 -0.52
N PHE A 30 10.34 -3.25 0.61
CA PHE A 30 9.54 -2.05 0.82
C PHE A 30 10.41 -1.03 1.54
N VAL A 31 10.51 0.17 0.97
CA VAL A 31 11.26 1.28 1.55
C VAL A 31 10.29 2.34 2.06
N ASP A 32 10.63 2.97 3.18
CA ASP A 32 9.84 4.08 3.72
C ASP A 32 9.88 5.27 2.75
N ILE A 33 8.74 5.92 2.61
CA ILE A 33 8.56 7.13 1.79
C ILE A 33 7.94 8.25 2.61
N THR A 34 8.02 9.46 2.09
CA THR A 34 7.30 10.59 2.67
C THR A 34 5.81 10.47 2.36
N LYS A 35 4.98 10.90 3.32
CA LYS A 35 3.51 10.78 3.24
C LYS A 35 2.88 11.78 2.26
N ASP A 36 3.64 12.77 1.81
CA ASP A 36 3.24 13.82 0.85
C ASP A 36 3.55 13.47 -0.61
N LEU A 37 4.11 12.29 -0.87
CA LEU A 37 4.37 11.85 -2.25
C LEU A 37 3.05 11.72 -3.03
N ASP A 38 2.89 12.46 -4.13
CA ASP A 38 1.63 12.60 -4.87
C ASP A 38 0.89 11.27 -5.15
N TYR A 39 1.59 10.28 -5.69
CA TYR A 39 0.99 8.98 -6.01
C TYR A 39 0.66 8.14 -4.77
N PHE A 40 1.35 8.37 -3.66
CA PHE A 40 1.01 7.75 -2.39
C PHE A 40 -0.30 8.36 -1.87
N VAL A 41 -0.41 9.69 -1.86
CA VAL A 41 -1.65 10.40 -1.46
C VAL A 41 -2.84 9.94 -2.30
N ALA A 42 -2.69 9.91 -3.62
CA ALA A 42 -3.74 9.41 -4.52
C ALA A 42 -4.10 7.93 -4.25
N SER A 43 -3.12 7.10 -3.88
CA SER A 43 -3.36 5.69 -3.52
C SER A 43 -4.10 5.55 -2.20
N VAL A 44 -3.85 6.44 -1.22
CA VAL A 44 -4.61 6.51 0.03
C VAL A 44 -6.06 6.89 -0.25
N GLU A 45 -6.31 7.94 -1.03
CA GLU A 45 -7.65 8.37 -1.43
C GLU A 45 -8.42 7.26 -2.16
N PHE A 46 -7.74 6.57 -3.08
CA PHE A 46 -8.29 5.41 -3.78
C PHE A 46 -8.63 4.27 -2.80
N ALA A 47 -7.75 3.94 -1.86
CA ALA A 47 -7.99 2.87 -0.89
C ALA A 47 -9.18 3.17 0.03
N VAL A 48 -9.33 4.41 0.49
CA VAL A 48 -10.47 4.85 1.31
C VAL A 48 -11.77 4.77 0.51
N THR A 49 -11.76 5.22 -0.74
CA THR A 49 -12.93 5.12 -1.64
C THR A 49 -13.33 3.66 -1.85
N GLN A 50 -12.36 2.81 -2.21
CA GLN A 50 -12.61 1.38 -2.44
C GLN A 50 -13.11 0.65 -1.18
N PHE A 51 -12.61 1.02 0.00
CA PHE A 51 -13.11 0.50 1.26
C PHE A 51 -14.58 0.87 1.48
N ASN A 52 -14.93 2.14 1.28
CA ASN A 52 -16.30 2.61 1.42
C ASN A 52 -17.26 1.95 0.43
N ASP A 53 -16.86 1.79 -0.82
CA ASP A 53 -17.69 1.13 -1.84
C ASP A 53 -17.99 -0.32 -1.46
N ASN A 54 -16.98 -1.05 -0.99
CA ASN A 54 -17.09 -2.47 -0.65
C ASN A 54 -17.69 -2.74 0.75
N ASN A 55 -17.67 -1.77 1.66
CA ASN A 55 -18.18 -1.94 3.01
C ASN A 55 -19.72 -2.02 2.98
N PRO A 56 -20.37 -3.06 3.52
CA PRO A 56 -21.84 -3.17 3.48
C PRO A 56 -22.57 -2.14 4.36
N GLU A 57 -21.87 -1.44 5.27
CA GLU A 57 -22.49 -0.41 6.10
C GLU A 57 -22.97 0.79 5.27
N GLU A 58 -24.10 1.38 5.68
CA GLU A 58 -24.67 2.56 5.01
C GLU A 58 -23.80 3.80 5.21
N ASN A 59 -23.15 3.90 6.37
CA ASN A 59 -22.27 5.02 6.70
C ASN A 59 -20.89 4.87 6.07
N THR A 60 -20.32 5.99 5.66
CA THR A 60 -18.95 6.03 5.15
C THR A 60 -17.94 6.17 6.29
N TYR A 61 -16.71 5.78 6.00
CA TYR A 61 -15.53 5.92 6.84
C TYR A 61 -14.61 6.96 6.23
N ARG A 62 -13.99 7.80 7.07
CA ARG A 62 -12.97 8.75 6.65
C ARG A 62 -11.61 8.39 7.22
N LEU A 63 -10.55 8.79 6.54
CA LEU A 63 -9.18 8.69 7.04
C LEU A 63 -9.00 9.55 8.31
N LEU A 64 -8.38 8.96 9.33
CA LEU A 64 -7.95 9.65 10.55
C LEU A 64 -6.45 9.85 10.54
N GLU A 65 -5.71 8.78 10.28
CA GLU A 65 -4.26 8.78 10.32
C GLU A 65 -3.68 7.79 9.30
N VAL A 66 -2.55 8.17 8.71
CA VAL A 66 -1.68 7.26 7.98
C VAL A 66 -0.58 6.80 8.93
N GLY A 67 -0.50 5.51 9.22
CA GLY A 67 0.57 4.90 10.00
C GLY A 67 1.83 4.72 9.15
N ARG A 68 2.02 3.49 8.62
CA ARG A 68 3.09 3.15 7.69
C ARG A 68 2.85 3.76 6.31
N ALA A 69 3.92 4.22 5.66
CA ALA A 69 3.94 4.71 4.29
C ALA A 69 5.19 4.17 3.57
N GLN A 70 4.99 3.10 2.79
CA GLN A 70 6.08 2.39 2.14
C GLN A 70 5.80 2.19 0.67
N LYS A 71 6.88 2.06 -0.11
CA LYS A 71 6.83 1.76 -1.55
C LYS A 71 7.73 0.57 -1.84
N LYS A 72 7.25 -0.37 -2.66
CA LYS A 72 8.06 -1.47 -3.13
C LYS A 72 9.05 -0.98 -4.19
N THR A 73 10.33 -1.28 -3.99
CA THR A 73 11.44 -0.82 -4.82
C THR A 73 11.20 -1.11 -6.31
N TRP A 74 11.56 -0.16 -7.18
CA TRP A 74 11.36 -0.20 -8.65
C TRP A 74 9.92 -0.34 -9.17
N THR A 75 8.91 -0.34 -8.29
CA THR A 75 7.49 -0.42 -8.68
C THR A 75 6.74 0.85 -8.30
N MET A 76 5.44 0.91 -8.56
CA MET A 76 4.51 1.91 -7.99
C MET A 76 3.49 1.23 -7.07
N ILE A 77 3.96 0.22 -6.34
CA ILE A 77 3.16 -0.51 -5.36
C ILE A 77 3.42 0.09 -3.99
N PHE A 78 2.38 0.60 -3.36
CA PHE A 78 2.42 1.20 -2.04
C PHE A 78 1.86 0.26 -0.98
N LEU A 79 2.50 0.23 0.18
CA LEU A 79 2.02 -0.44 1.38
C LEU A 79 1.74 0.64 2.43
N MET A 80 0.52 0.66 2.95
CA MET A 80 0.06 1.71 3.86
C MET A 80 -0.81 1.14 4.97
N ASP A 81 -0.67 1.70 6.16
CA ASP A 81 -1.60 1.45 7.26
C ASP A 81 -2.48 2.68 7.44
N LEU A 82 -3.79 2.51 7.40
CA LEU A 82 -4.77 3.58 7.51
C LEU A 82 -5.65 3.33 8.72
N GLU A 83 -5.68 4.28 9.65
CA GLU A 83 -6.74 4.36 10.65
C GLU A 83 -7.91 5.12 10.04
N MET A 84 -9.10 4.51 10.05
CA MET A 84 -10.32 5.11 9.54
C MET A 84 -11.42 5.11 10.58
N GLY A 85 -12.22 6.16 10.60
CA GLY A 85 -13.32 6.35 11.54
C GLY A 85 -14.66 6.46 10.82
N ARG A 86 -15.68 5.81 11.39
CA ARG A 86 -17.06 5.90 10.90
C ARG A 86 -17.58 7.32 11.00
N THR A 87 -18.26 7.75 9.95
CA THR A 87 -18.85 9.08 9.85
C THR A 87 -20.36 9.04 9.96
N ILE A 88 -20.99 10.21 10.11
CA ILE A 88 -22.46 10.30 10.09
C ILE A 88 -23.05 10.22 8.68
N CYS A 89 -22.24 10.45 7.65
CA CYS A 89 -22.72 10.51 6.27
C CYS A 89 -22.93 9.12 5.71
N LYS A 90 -23.84 9.05 4.75
CA LYS A 90 -24.18 7.86 3.99
C LYS A 90 -23.51 7.92 2.62
N LYS A 91 -23.36 6.77 1.97
CA LYS A 91 -22.64 6.64 0.68
C LYS A 91 -23.15 7.56 -0.45
N HIS A 92 -24.41 7.99 -0.40
CA HIS A 92 -25.04 8.79 -1.45
C HIS A 92 -25.26 10.27 -1.05
N ASP A 93 -24.62 10.74 0.01
CA ASP A 93 -24.70 12.15 0.43
C ASP A 93 -23.79 13.03 -0.44
N GLU A 94 -24.23 14.25 -0.76
CA GLU A 94 -23.56 15.17 -1.70
C GLU A 94 -22.23 15.77 -1.18
N ASN A 95 -21.85 15.52 0.09
CA ASN A 95 -20.67 16.12 0.73
C ASN A 95 -19.87 15.12 1.60
N LEU A 96 -19.19 14.18 0.96
CA LEU A 96 -18.37 13.15 1.64
C LEU A 96 -17.00 13.68 2.15
N SER A 97 -16.45 14.74 1.54
CA SER A 97 -15.09 15.22 1.82
C SER A 97 -14.90 15.82 3.22
N ASN A 98 -15.95 16.41 3.80
CA ASN A 98 -15.91 17.06 5.11
C ASN A 98 -16.84 16.40 6.13
N CYS A 99 -17.14 15.11 5.95
CA CYS A 99 -18.08 14.43 6.83
C CYS A 99 -17.55 14.28 8.27
N PRO A 100 -18.30 14.68 9.31
CA PRO A 100 -17.86 14.54 10.68
C PRO A 100 -17.97 13.07 11.16
N LEU A 101 -17.11 12.73 12.13
CA LEU A 101 -17.12 11.42 12.76
C LEU A 101 -18.40 11.20 13.56
N LEU A 102 -18.87 9.95 13.54
CA LEU A 102 -20.01 9.53 14.34
C LEU A 102 -19.55 9.34 15.79
N GLN A 103 -20.20 10.05 16.72
CA GLN A 103 -19.87 10.04 18.14
C GLN A 103 -20.89 9.22 18.95
N GLY A 104 -20.45 8.70 20.10
CA GLY A 104 -21.31 7.98 21.04
C GLY A 104 -21.37 6.48 20.76
N SER A 105 -22.52 5.85 20.96
CA SER A 105 -22.66 4.38 20.89
C SER A 105 -22.42 3.76 19.51
N GLY A 106 -22.41 4.56 18.44
CA GLY A 106 -22.14 4.09 17.08
C GLY A 106 -20.71 4.33 16.60
N GLU A 107 -19.85 4.95 17.42
CA GLU A 107 -18.46 5.22 17.07
C GLU A 107 -17.75 3.90 16.74
N LYS A 108 -17.08 3.88 15.58
CA LYS A 108 -16.30 2.74 15.14
C LYS A 108 -15.02 3.23 14.47
N LYS A 109 -13.94 2.54 14.78
CA LYS A 109 -12.65 2.72 14.12
C LYS A 109 -12.18 1.39 13.56
N VAL A 110 -11.43 1.48 12.47
CA VAL A 110 -10.79 0.33 11.85
C VAL A 110 -9.36 0.69 11.48
N ASN A 111 -8.45 -0.26 11.68
CA ASN A 111 -7.09 -0.20 11.18
C ASN A 111 -6.99 -1.13 9.99
N CYS A 112 -6.61 -0.58 8.85
CA CYS A 112 -6.48 -1.32 7.60
C CYS A 112 -5.07 -1.26 7.05
N VAL A 113 -4.57 -2.40 6.61
CA VAL A 113 -3.33 -2.52 5.84
C VAL A 113 -3.72 -2.69 4.37
N PHE A 114 -3.30 -1.74 3.53
CA PHE A 114 -3.55 -1.78 2.09
C PHE A 114 -2.25 -1.92 1.30
N GLN A 115 -2.33 -2.71 0.23
CA GLN A 115 -1.33 -2.76 -0.81
C GLN A 115 -1.97 -2.31 -2.13
N VAL A 116 -1.53 -1.17 -2.67
CA VAL A 116 -2.11 -0.54 -3.86
C VAL A 116 -1.10 -0.50 -5.00
N ASP A 117 -1.45 -1.04 -6.16
CA ASP A 117 -0.70 -0.87 -7.41
C ASP A 117 -1.23 0.37 -8.14
N ALA A 118 -0.41 1.43 -8.19
CA ALA A 118 -0.69 2.62 -8.97
C ALA A 118 -0.01 2.51 -10.34
N ARG A 119 -0.76 2.75 -11.41
CA ARG A 119 -0.25 2.76 -12.79
C ARG A 119 -0.43 4.15 -13.40
N PRO A 120 0.55 5.06 -13.18
CA PRO A 120 0.48 6.44 -13.65
C PRO A 120 0.16 6.59 -15.14
N TRP A 121 0.77 5.76 -15.98
CA TRP A 121 0.60 5.78 -17.44
C TRP A 121 -0.83 5.51 -17.91
N PHE A 122 -1.63 4.84 -17.07
CA PHE A 122 -3.01 4.47 -17.37
C PHE A 122 -4.01 5.15 -16.44
N SER A 123 -3.54 6.07 -15.57
CA SER A 123 -4.33 6.69 -14.50
C SER A 123 -5.18 5.68 -13.72
N HIS A 124 -4.61 4.49 -13.47
CA HIS A 124 -5.33 3.35 -12.94
C HIS A 124 -4.73 2.91 -11.60
N PHE A 125 -5.59 2.55 -10.66
CA PHE A 125 -5.21 2.04 -9.34
C PHE A 125 -5.90 0.70 -9.10
N SER A 126 -5.25 -0.19 -8.36
CA SER A 126 -5.85 -1.45 -7.95
C SER A 126 -5.39 -1.89 -6.57
N ILE A 127 -6.32 -2.45 -5.80
CA ILE A 127 -6.00 -3.09 -4.52
C ILE A 127 -5.43 -4.48 -4.82
N LEU A 128 -4.17 -4.69 -4.44
CA LEU A 128 -3.53 -6.02 -4.48
C LEU A 128 -3.88 -6.83 -3.24
N ASN A 129 -3.94 -6.17 -2.08
CA ASN A 129 -4.30 -6.77 -0.81
C ASN A 129 -4.89 -5.71 0.13
N SER A 130 -5.86 -6.12 0.94
CA SER A 130 -6.47 -5.28 1.97
C SER A 130 -6.84 -6.16 3.16
N THR A 131 -6.39 -5.80 4.35
CA THR A 131 -6.80 -6.45 5.61
C THR A 131 -7.20 -5.38 6.61
N CYS A 132 -8.37 -5.50 7.20
CA CYS A 132 -8.91 -4.53 8.16
C CYS A 132 -9.30 -5.21 9.47
N VAL A 133 -9.02 -4.56 10.58
CA VAL A 133 -9.43 -5.00 11.92
C VAL A 133 -10.10 -3.83 12.68
N PRO A 134 -11.15 -4.09 13.47
CA PRO A 134 -11.70 -3.07 14.37
C PRO A 134 -10.69 -2.64 15.43
N THR A 135 -10.76 -1.37 15.84
CA THR A 135 -9.90 -0.77 16.88
C THR A 135 -10.73 -0.38 18.10
#